data_AF-A0A6B2G0F9-F1
#
_entry.id   AF-A0A6B2G0F9-F1
#
_cell.length_a   1.000
_cell.length_b   1.000
_cell.length_c   1.000
_cell.angle_alpha   90.00
_cell.angle_beta   90.00
_cell.angle_gamma   90.00
#
_symmetry.space_group_name_H-M   'P 1'
#
loop_
_entity.id
_entity.type
_entity.pdbx_description
1 polymer ?
#
loop_
_entity_poly.entity_id
_entity_poly.type
_entity_poly.pdbx_seq_one_letter_code
_entity_poly.pdbx_strand_id
1 'polypeptide(L)'
;LIGGNKSGIFISALMDNSPAALSGLRIGDQIVMVNDVDFRHVTREEAVIVLLSLKNGPVTINCVNKIATFEKVKHQQGDEFYIRVNFDYLKPNNPRELTLRKGELLIVRDTMFGGTIGSWSAAKVSINAEPGESGVIPNKARAEQSAVKSKLEERKNKEIKRRLRSGKNHAINLRGEYQSQDRLDAISFKDDSLEIPAYERVARRIADFKRPVIIIGISSDVFSDFLKMEHSHEFDYPNEKEMKNHDNTSSFKYN
;
A
#
# COMPACT_ATOMS: atom_id res chain seq x y z
N LEU A 1 -1.09 -19.57 16.00
CA LEU A 1 -0.42 -19.64 14.68
C LEU A 1 0.86 -18.85 14.76
N ILE A 2 1.91 -19.32 14.09
CA ILE A 2 3.15 -18.57 13.88
C ILE A 2 3.46 -18.51 12.38
N GLY A 3 4.53 -17.81 12.04
CA GLY A 3 4.95 -17.62 10.66
C GLY A 3 4.18 -16.49 9.98
N GLY A 4 4.00 -16.57 8.67
CA GLY A 4 3.42 -15.51 7.85
C GLY A 4 3.66 -15.71 6.36
N ASN A 5 3.51 -14.66 5.54
CA ASN A 5 3.57 -14.81 4.08
C ASN A 5 4.96 -15.19 3.54
N LYS A 6 6.03 -14.94 4.32
CA LYS A 6 7.41 -15.30 3.96
C LYS A 6 7.77 -16.72 4.38
N SER A 7 7.41 -17.10 5.62
CA SER A 7 7.83 -18.38 6.20
C SER A 7 6.81 -19.50 6.06
N GLY A 8 5.55 -19.18 5.76
CA GLY A 8 4.40 -20.09 5.81
C GLY A 8 3.66 -20.02 7.15
N ILE A 9 2.40 -20.45 7.18
CA ILE A 9 1.57 -20.48 8.39
C ILE A 9 1.69 -21.82 9.09
N PHE A 10 2.02 -21.83 10.38
CA PHE A 10 2.18 -23.07 11.16
C PHE A 10 1.29 -23.13 12.40
N ILE A 11 0.91 -24.36 12.76
CA ILE A 11 0.27 -24.68 14.03
C ILE A 11 1.31 -24.63 15.15
N SER A 12 1.18 -23.63 16.02
CA SER A 12 2.07 -23.40 17.16
C SER A 12 1.54 -23.94 18.49
N ALA A 13 0.22 -24.08 18.57
CA ALA A 13 -0.50 -24.56 19.73
C ALA A 13 -1.79 -25.19 19.24
N LEU A 14 -2.23 -26.23 19.94
CA LEU A 14 -3.45 -26.96 19.66
C LEU A 14 -4.15 -27.24 20.98
N MET A 15 -5.46 -27.04 21.02
CA MET A 15 -6.25 -27.30 22.21
C MET A 15 -6.52 -28.80 22.33
N ASP A 16 -6.24 -29.38 23.50
CA ASP A 16 -6.50 -30.78 23.79
C ASP A 16 -8.00 -31.09 23.63
N ASN A 17 -8.30 -32.29 23.09
CA ASN A 17 -9.67 -32.76 22.82
C ASN A 17 -10.51 -31.87 21.87
N SER A 18 -9.91 -30.90 21.19
CA SER A 18 -10.61 -30.10 20.18
C SER A 18 -10.88 -30.91 18.89
N PRO A 19 -11.88 -30.52 18.08
CA PRO A 19 -12.13 -31.17 16.78
C PRO A 19 -10.89 -31.20 15.88
N ALA A 20 -10.07 -30.15 15.94
CA ALA A 20 -8.80 -30.05 15.23
C ALA A 20 -7.78 -31.11 15.67
N ALA A 21 -7.62 -31.31 16.99
CA ALA A 21 -6.75 -32.34 17.55
C ALA A 21 -7.23 -33.76 17.21
N LEU A 22 -8.53 -34.00 17.35
CA LEU A 22 -9.15 -35.30 17.02
C LEU A 22 -9.05 -35.63 15.52
N SER A 23 -8.99 -34.62 14.66
CA SER A 23 -8.77 -34.79 13.21
C SER A 23 -7.30 -35.06 12.84
N GLY A 24 -6.39 -35.09 13.83
CA GLY A 24 -4.99 -35.46 13.62
C GLY A 24 -4.03 -34.31 13.32
N LEU A 25 -4.47 -33.04 13.42
CA LEU A 25 -3.58 -31.88 13.34
C LEU A 25 -2.57 -31.90 14.49
N ARG A 26 -1.34 -31.44 14.21
CA ARG A 26 -0.24 -31.43 15.19
C ARG A 26 0.49 -30.11 15.19
N ILE A 27 1.14 -29.81 16.31
CA ILE A 27 2.10 -28.71 16.39
C ILE A 27 3.24 -28.98 15.39
N GLY A 28 3.63 -27.95 14.64
CA GLY A 28 4.65 -28.05 13.59
C GLY A 28 4.12 -28.35 12.20
N ASP A 29 2.82 -28.60 12.05
CA ASP A 29 2.19 -28.69 10.73
C ASP A 29 2.12 -27.32 10.06
N GLN A 30 2.57 -27.24 8.81
CA GLN A 30 2.36 -26.07 7.95
C GLN A 30 0.98 -26.19 7.30
N ILE A 31 0.12 -25.20 7.50
CA ILE A 31 -1.18 -25.10 6.82
C ILE A 31 -0.93 -24.66 5.38
N VAL A 32 -1.40 -25.44 4.42
CA VAL A 32 -1.24 -25.17 2.99
C VAL A 32 -2.54 -24.66 2.38
N MET A 33 -3.68 -25.15 2.86
CA MET A 33 -5.00 -24.75 2.38
C MET A 33 -6.04 -24.92 3.49
N VAL A 34 -7.01 -24.02 3.56
CA VAL A 34 -8.19 -24.13 4.44
C VAL A 34 -9.43 -23.95 3.58
N ASN A 35 -10.25 -24.99 3.50
CA ASN A 35 -11.29 -25.13 2.49
C ASN A 35 -10.70 -24.87 1.09
N ASP A 36 -11.14 -23.83 0.39
CA ASP A 36 -10.66 -23.45 -0.94
C ASP A 36 -9.70 -22.24 -0.90
N VAL A 37 -9.25 -21.82 0.28
CA VAL A 37 -8.34 -20.68 0.45
C VAL A 37 -6.91 -21.18 0.59
N ASP A 38 -6.02 -20.72 -0.30
CA ASP A 38 -4.59 -21.02 -0.26
C ASP A 38 -3.89 -20.27 0.89
N PHE A 39 -3.13 -20.99 1.71
CA PHE A 39 -2.41 -20.46 2.88
C PHE A 39 -0.89 -20.35 2.67
N ARG A 40 -0.37 -20.64 1.47
CA ARG A 40 1.07 -20.65 1.20
C ARG A 40 1.72 -19.26 1.27
N HIS A 41 0.99 -18.21 0.92
CA HIS A 41 1.50 -16.84 0.81
C HIS A 41 0.63 -15.80 1.54
N VAL A 42 -0.22 -16.24 2.47
CA VAL A 42 -1.04 -15.35 3.28
C VAL A 42 -0.24 -14.79 4.45
N THR A 43 -0.51 -13.55 4.82
CA THR A 43 0.07 -12.97 6.03
C THR A 43 -0.50 -13.62 7.29
N ARG A 44 0.18 -13.48 8.42
CA ARG A 44 -0.33 -14.03 9.70
C ARG A 44 -1.70 -13.46 10.06
N GLU A 45 -1.90 -12.15 9.88
CA GLU A 45 -3.18 -11.48 10.13
C GLU A 45 -4.27 -12.04 9.21
N GLU A 46 -4.02 -12.16 7.90
CA GLU A 46 -4.98 -12.72 6.95
C GLU A 46 -5.37 -14.16 7.29
N ALA A 47 -4.39 -15.00 7.65
CA ALA A 47 -4.65 -16.38 8.06
C ALA A 47 -5.60 -16.46 9.27
N VAL A 48 -5.35 -15.61 10.28
CA VAL A 48 -6.21 -15.54 11.47
C VAL A 48 -7.60 -15.04 11.11
N ILE A 49 -7.71 -13.99 10.28
CA ILE A 49 -9.00 -13.45 9.83
C ILE A 49 -9.81 -14.52 9.09
N VAL A 50 -9.17 -15.27 8.17
CA VAL A 50 -9.85 -16.34 7.42
C VAL A 50 -10.40 -17.40 8.38
N LEU A 51 -9.59 -17.88 9.33
CA LEU A 51 -10.01 -18.88 10.30
C LEU A 51 -11.12 -18.38 11.23
N LEU A 52 -11.07 -17.12 11.66
CA LEU A 52 -12.14 -16.49 12.45
C LEU A 52 -13.42 -16.26 11.65
N SER A 53 -13.34 -16.17 10.33
CA SER A 53 -14.48 -15.95 9.43
C SER A 53 -15.18 -17.24 9.01
N LEU A 54 -14.63 -18.41 9.36
CA LEU A 54 -15.26 -19.69 9.08
C LEU A 54 -16.59 -19.79 9.86
N LYS A 55 -17.67 -20.00 9.12
CA LYS A 55 -19.01 -20.20 9.69
C LYS A 55 -19.13 -21.60 10.29
N ASN A 56 -20.17 -21.82 11.09
CA ASN A 56 -20.54 -23.15 11.57
C ASN A 56 -20.82 -24.07 10.36
N GLY A 57 -19.91 -24.99 10.09
CA GLY A 57 -19.93 -25.86 8.93
C GLY A 57 -18.68 -26.74 8.86
N PRO A 58 -18.58 -27.63 7.86
CA PRO A 58 -17.39 -28.47 7.68
C PRO A 58 -16.17 -27.60 7.36
N VAL A 59 -15.06 -27.89 8.02
CA VAL A 59 -13.76 -27.23 7.80
C VAL A 59 -12.77 -28.30 7.34
N THR A 60 -12.19 -28.10 6.16
CA THR A 60 -11.13 -28.95 5.62
C THR A 60 -9.81 -28.20 5.72
N ILE A 61 -8.79 -28.81 6.31
CA ILE A 61 -7.46 -28.22 6.43
C ILE A 61 -6.45 -29.18 5.82
N ASN A 62 -5.78 -28.73 4.75
CA ASN A 62 -4.67 -29.46 4.17
C ASN A 62 -3.37 -28.91 4.77
N CYS A 63 -2.62 -29.79 5.43
CA CYS A 63 -1.36 -29.42 6.07
C CYS A 63 -0.27 -30.44 5.79
N VAL A 64 0.98 -30.00 5.96
CA VAL A 64 2.16 -30.85 5.82
C VAL A 64 3.01 -30.71 7.07
N ASN A 65 3.38 -31.84 7.69
CA ASN A 65 4.28 -31.80 8.83
C ASN A 65 5.65 -31.29 8.40
N LYS A 66 6.09 -30.16 8.96
CA LYS A 66 7.38 -29.54 8.66
C LYS A 66 8.04 -29.03 9.95
N ILE A 67 8.16 -29.93 10.93
CA ILE A 67 8.68 -29.59 12.26
C ILE A 67 10.07 -28.94 12.22
N ALA A 68 10.95 -29.38 11.32
CA ALA A 68 12.29 -28.79 11.17
C ALA A 68 12.24 -27.32 10.70
N THR A 69 11.27 -26.96 9.85
CA THR A 69 11.05 -25.57 9.43
C THR A 69 10.38 -24.78 10.55
N PHE A 70 9.37 -25.35 11.20
CA PHE A 70 8.69 -24.76 12.35
C PHE A 70 9.69 -24.31 13.44
N GLU A 71 10.61 -25.18 13.82
CA GLU A 71 11.63 -24.91 14.85
C GLU A 71 12.54 -23.73 14.49
N LYS A 72 12.81 -23.51 13.20
CA LYS A 72 13.59 -22.36 12.72
C LYS A 72 12.80 -21.07 12.77
N VAL A 73 11.50 -21.12 12.46
CA VAL A 73 10.68 -19.91 12.26
C VAL A 73 9.89 -19.48 13.50
N LYS A 74 9.76 -20.34 14.54
CA LYS A 74 8.94 -20.07 15.74
C LYS A 74 9.32 -18.83 16.55
N HIS A 75 10.55 -18.34 16.41
CA HIS A 75 11.03 -17.12 17.06
C HIS A 75 11.30 -15.97 16.09
N GLN A 76 10.97 -16.16 14.80
CA GLN A 76 11.23 -15.18 13.76
C GLN A 76 9.97 -14.43 13.35
N GLN A 77 10.17 -13.25 12.80
CA GLN A 77 9.14 -12.51 12.08
C GLN A 77 8.80 -13.26 10.79
N GLY A 78 7.53 -13.63 10.64
CA GLY A 78 7.10 -14.53 9.58
C GLY A 78 6.51 -13.87 8.35
N ASP A 79 6.16 -12.58 8.43
CA ASP A 79 5.71 -11.79 7.30
C ASP A 79 6.89 -11.06 6.66
N GLU A 80 6.81 -10.78 5.36
CA GLU A 80 7.72 -9.85 4.69
C GLU A 80 7.11 -9.35 3.39
N PHE A 81 6.94 -8.04 3.29
CA PHE A 81 6.48 -7.39 2.06
C PHE A 81 6.69 -5.88 2.13
N TYR A 82 6.72 -5.23 0.98
CA TYR A 82 6.83 -3.78 0.90
C TYR A 82 5.47 -3.12 0.69
N ILE A 83 5.30 -1.97 1.33
CA ILE A 83 4.16 -1.09 1.14
C ILE A 83 4.61 0.34 0.84
N ARG A 84 3.81 1.04 0.04
CA ARG A 84 3.84 2.50 -0.09
C ARG A 84 2.67 3.10 0.68
N VAL A 85 2.96 4.15 1.46
CA VAL A 85 1.95 4.88 2.24
C VAL A 85 1.33 5.98 1.39
N ASN A 86 0.00 6.07 1.38
CA ASN A 86 -0.72 7.06 0.56
C ASN A 86 -1.47 8.14 1.39
N PHE A 87 -1.17 8.22 2.69
CA PHE A 87 -1.75 9.19 3.63
C PHE A 87 -0.71 9.62 4.66
N ASP A 88 -0.96 10.73 5.36
CA ASP A 88 -0.13 11.15 6.49
C ASP A 88 -0.69 10.57 7.79
N TYR A 89 0.20 10.03 8.62
CA TYR A 89 -0.10 9.46 9.92
C TYR A 89 0.85 10.02 10.97
N LEU A 90 0.32 10.84 11.88
CA LEU A 90 1.07 11.36 13.01
C LEU A 90 0.92 10.43 14.20
N LYS A 91 2.05 10.05 14.82
CA LYS A 91 2.04 9.14 15.98
C LYS A 91 1.26 9.75 17.16
N PRO A 92 0.21 9.10 17.68
CA PRO A 92 -0.72 9.64 18.69
C PRO A 92 -0.19 9.55 20.14
N ASN A 93 1.11 9.73 20.39
CA ASN A 93 1.82 9.65 21.69
C ASN A 93 2.39 8.27 22.09
N ASN A 94 2.34 7.26 21.22
CA ASN A 94 3.05 5.99 21.46
C ASN A 94 4.49 6.07 20.92
N PRO A 95 5.53 5.94 21.75
CA PRO A 95 6.93 6.04 21.29
C PRO A 95 7.33 4.90 20.36
N ARG A 96 6.60 3.77 20.36
CA ARG A 96 6.85 2.64 19.45
C ARG A 96 6.24 2.85 18.06
N GLU A 97 5.32 3.79 17.90
CA GLU A 97 4.63 4.02 16.63
C GLU A 97 5.43 4.96 15.72
N LEU A 98 5.48 4.60 14.43
CA LEU A 98 6.13 5.41 13.41
C LEU A 98 5.21 6.55 12.96
N THR A 99 5.79 7.72 12.74
CA THR A 99 5.14 8.77 11.95
C THR A 99 5.33 8.45 10.47
N LEU A 100 4.23 8.41 9.73
CA LEU A 100 4.23 8.10 8.30
C LEU A 100 3.87 9.32 7.49
N ARG A 101 4.54 9.49 6.35
CA ARG A 101 4.18 10.49 5.34
C ARG A 101 3.77 9.82 4.04
N LYS A 102 2.86 10.47 3.32
CA LYS A 102 2.49 10.06 1.96
C LYS A 102 3.75 9.94 1.09
N GLY A 103 3.89 8.80 0.41
CA GLY A 103 5.02 8.45 -0.45
C GLY A 103 6.12 7.63 0.23
N GLU A 104 6.12 7.51 1.57
CA GLU A 104 7.11 6.68 2.25
C GLU A 104 6.96 5.20 1.91
N LEU A 105 8.09 4.51 1.80
CA LEU A 105 8.17 3.06 1.61
C LEU A 105 8.51 2.38 2.93
N LEU A 106 7.83 1.27 3.19
CA LEU A 106 8.08 0.44 4.37
C LEU A 106 8.18 -1.02 3.99
N ILE A 107 8.98 -1.76 4.76
CA ILE A 107 8.98 -3.22 4.79
C ILE A 107 8.24 -3.66 6.05
N VAL A 108 7.15 -4.40 5.87
CA VAL A 108 6.37 -5.00 6.96
C VAL A 108 6.92 -6.38 7.26
N ARG A 109 7.14 -6.70 8.54
CA ARG A 109 7.71 -7.99 8.97
C ARG A 109 6.83 -8.80 9.92
N ASP A 110 5.85 -8.16 10.56
CA ASP A 110 4.86 -8.86 11.39
C ASP A 110 3.52 -8.13 11.25
N THR A 111 2.49 -8.85 10.82
CA THR A 111 1.13 -8.30 10.67
C THR A 111 0.25 -8.45 11.92
N MET A 112 0.76 -9.05 13.00
CA MET A 112 0.06 -9.10 14.28
C MET A 112 1.03 -8.80 15.43
N PHE A 113 1.64 -7.62 15.41
CA PHE A 113 2.64 -7.22 16.41
C PHE A 113 2.06 -7.31 17.83
N GLY A 114 2.75 -8.03 18.72
CA GLY A 114 2.26 -8.29 20.08
C GLY A 114 1.21 -9.41 20.20
N GLY A 115 0.96 -10.16 19.12
CA GLY A 115 0.06 -11.31 19.11
C GLY A 115 -1.42 -10.98 18.87
N THR A 116 -1.76 -9.71 18.62
CA THR A 116 -3.13 -9.26 18.38
C THR A 116 -3.27 -8.59 17.01
N ILE A 117 -4.50 -8.60 16.47
CA ILE A 117 -4.84 -7.89 15.24
C ILE A 117 -4.89 -6.38 15.52
N GLY A 118 -4.42 -5.57 14.58
CA GLY A 118 -4.59 -4.11 14.63
C GLY A 118 -3.31 -3.29 14.45
N SER A 119 -2.16 -3.91 14.73
CA SER A 119 -0.85 -3.25 14.68
C SER A 119 0.16 -4.12 13.96
N TRP A 120 0.92 -3.52 13.04
CA TRP A 120 1.96 -4.18 12.26
C TRP A 120 3.33 -3.67 12.68
N SER A 121 4.34 -4.55 12.64
CA SER A 121 5.74 -4.16 12.76
C SER A 121 6.31 -3.88 11.38
N ALA A 122 6.91 -2.71 11.20
CA ALA A 122 7.48 -2.28 9.94
C ALA A 122 8.75 -1.45 10.14
N ALA A 123 9.55 -1.35 9.09
CA ALA A 123 10.69 -0.45 9.03
C ALA A 123 10.59 0.45 7.80
N LYS A 124 10.96 1.73 7.94
CA LYS A 124 11.10 2.63 6.79
C LYS A 124 12.19 2.11 5.86
N VAL A 125 12.02 2.33 4.56
CA VAL A 125 12.97 1.87 3.54
C VAL A 125 13.53 3.09 2.83
N SER A 126 14.86 3.21 2.82
CA SER A 126 15.56 4.27 2.09
C SER A 126 15.51 4.03 0.57
N ILE A 127 15.89 5.03 -0.22
CA ILE A 127 15.97 4.90 -1.68
C ILE A 127 16.91 3.76 -2.15
N ASN A 128 17.89 3.40 -1.32
CA ASN A 128 18.84 2.32 -1.59
C ASN A 128 18.30 0.94 -1.18
N ALA A 129 17.02 0.85 -0.78
CA ALA A 129 16.38 -0.33 -0.21
C ALA A 129 16.92 -0.78 1.16
N GLU A 130 17.71 0.05 1.84
CA GLU A 130 18.19 -0.23 3.19
C GLU A 130 17.11 0.07 4.24
N PRO A 131 16.85 -0.84 5.20
CA PRO A 131 15.93 -0.58 6.31
C PRO A 131 16.46 0.53 7.23
N GLY A 132 15.62 1.52 7.50
CA GLY A 132 15.84 2.60 8.44
C GLY A 132 15.07 2.38 9.75
N GLU A 133 14.46 3.46 10.25
CA GLU A 133 13.69 3.47 11.51
C GLU A 133 12.64 2.37 11.53
N SER A 134 12.66 1.55 12.59
CA SER A 134 11.72 0.46 12.82
C SER A 134 10.74 0.82 13.91
N GLY A 135 9.50 0.37 13.77
CA GLY A 135 8.47 0.60 14.76
C GLY A 135 7.15 -0.07 14.38
N VAL A 136 6.08 0.44 14.98
CA VAL A 136 4.72 -0.07 14.82
C VAL A 136 3.92 0.89 13.94
N ILE A 137 3.10 0.32 13.07
CA ILE A 137 2.15 1.06 12.23
C ILE A 137 0.75 0.45 12.42
N PRO A 138 -0.33 1.19 12.14
CA PRO A 138 -1.66 0.61 12.11
C PRO A 138 -1.73 -0.52 11.07
N ASN A 139 -2.63 -1.49 11.27
CA ASN A 139 -2.93 -2.47 10.23
C ASN A 139 -3.66 -1.83 9.03
N LYS A 140 -3.85 -2.62 7.96
CA LYS A 140 -4.53 -2.16 6.73
C LYS A 140 -5.88 -1.48 7.02
N ALA A 141 -6.75 -2.11 7.80
CA ALA A 141 -8.09 -1.57 8.07
C ALA A 141 -8.06 -0.22 8.78
N ARG A 142 -7.22 -0.08 9.81
CA ARG A 142 -7.09 1.18 10.57
C ARG A 142 -6.38 2.27 9.76
N ALA A 143 -5.45 1.89 8.88
CA ALA A 143 -4.83 2.80 7.93
C ALA A 143 -5.85 3.36 6.93
N GLU A 144 -6.73 2.53 6.37
CA GLU A 144 -7.81 2.99 5.47
C GLU A 144 -8.75 3.99 6.17
N GLN A 145 -9.19 3.68 7.39
CA GLN A 145 -10.00 4.61 8.19
C GLN A 145 -9.29 5.95 8.42
N SER A 146 -7.99 5.91 8.71
CA SER A 146 -7.18 7.12 8.91
C SER A 146 -7.05 7.93 7.62
N ALA A 147 -6.84 7.28 6.48
CA ALA A 147 -6.73 7.91 5.17
C ALA A 147 -8.05 8.60 4.75
N VAL A 148 -9.19 7.93 4.95
CA VAL A 148 -10.53 8.51 4.68
C VAL A 148 -10.76 9.74 5.55
N LYS A 149 -10.44 9.66 6.86
CA LYS A 149 -10.55 10.80 7.78
C LYS A 149 -9.70 11.98 7.32
N SER A 150 -8.43 11.75 6.96
CA SER A 150 -7.54 12.80 6.47
C SER A 150 -8.05 13.45 5.19
N LYS A 151 -8.57 12.68 4.22
CA LYS A 151 -9.19 13.21 2.99
C LYS A 151 -10.40 14.10 3.30
N LEU A 152 -11.25 13.70 4.24
CA LEU A 152 -12.43 14.48 4.64
C LEU A 152 -12.05 15.82 5.29
N GLU A 153 -11.06 15.80 6.20
CA GLU A 153 -10.57 17.03 6.86
C GLU A 153 -9.90 17.98 5.86
N GLU A 154 -9.18 17.46 4.86
CA GLU A 154 -8.63 18.28 3.78
C GLU A 154 -9.73 18.96 2.96
N ARG A 155 -10.82 18.24 2.62
CA ARG A 155 -11.99 18.78 1.91
C ARG A 155 -12.64 19.92 2.71
N LYS A 156 -12.88 19.72 4.02
CA LYS A 156 -13.41 20.76 4.92
C LYS A 156 -12.50 21.99 4.98
N ASN A 157 -11.20 21.79 5.13
CA ASN A 157 -10.23 22.89 5.18
C ASN A 157 -10.18 23.70 3.87
N LYS A 158 -10.29 23.03 2.71
CA LYS A 158 -10.40 23.71 1.41
C LYS A 158 -11.68 24.53 1.32
N GLU A 159 -12.81 24.02 1.79
CA GLU A 159 -14.08 24.74 1.80
C GLU A 159 -14.03 25.99 2.70
N ILE A 160 -13.47 25.87 3.91
CA ILE A 160 -13.27 27.00 4.83
C ILE A 160 -12.40 28.07 4.18
N LYS A 161 -11.27 27.68 3.55
CA LYS A 161 -10.39 28.62 2.83
C LYS A 161 -11.12 29.35 1.70
N ARG A 162 -12.02 28.68 0.97
CA ARG A 162 -12.84 29.34 -0.08
C ARG A 162 -13.80 30.37 0.52
N ARG A 163 -14.50 30.01 1.61
CA ARG A 163 -15.43 30.94 2.29
C ARG A 163 -14.72 32.16 2.86
N LEU A 164 -13.55 31.99 3.47
CA LEU A 164 -12.77 33.09 4.04
C LEU A 164 -12.19 34.04 2.97
N ARG A 165 -11.92 33.56 1.75
CA ARG A 165 -11.49 34.41 0.62
C ARG A 165 -12.65 35.16 -0.04
N SER A 166 -13.87 34.65 0.06
CA SER A 166 -15.04 35.25 -0.60
C SER A 166 -15.57 36.51 0.10
N GLY A 167 -15.07 36.87 1.29
CA GLY A 167 -15.56 37.98 2.11
C GLY A 167 -14.71 39.26 2.07
N LYS A 168 -13.55 39.27 1.42
CA LYS A 168 -12.68 40.46 1.31
C LYS A 168 -12.05 40.52 -0.07
N ASN A 169 -12.65 41.35 -0.94
CA ASN A 169 -12.02 42.22 -1.94
C ASN A 169 -12.78 42.23 -3.30
N HIS A 170 -13.66 43.22 -3.44
CA HIS A 170 -13.67 44.06 -4.64
C HIS A 170 -12.34 44.83 -4.70
N ALA A 171 -11.23 44.18 -5.08
CA ALA A 171 -9.98 44.86 -5.37
C ALA A 171 -8.99 43.92 -6.09
N ILE A 172 -8.57 44.38 -7.28
CA ILE A 172 -7.34 44.06 -8.02
C ILE A 172 -7.16 42.62 -8.53
N ASN A 173 -7.54 42.44 -9.80
CA ASN A 173 -7.09 41.40 -10.72
C ASN A 173 -5.57 41.49 -10.99
N LEU A 174 -4.74 41.24 -9.98
CA LEU A 174 -3.28 41.18 -10.10
C LEU A 174 -2.73 39.91 -9.45
N ARG A 175 -3.25 38.76 -9.92
CA ARG A 175 -2.56 37.48 -9.85
C ARG A 175 -3.20 36.61 -10.90
N GLY A 176 -2.51 36.44 -12.02
CA GLY A 176 -2.82 35.38 -12.97
C GLY A 176 -2.81 34.07 -12.20
N GLU A 177 -4.00 33.58 -11.86
CA GLU A 177 -4.18 32.14 -11.73
C GLU A 177 -3.69 31.59 -13.06
N TYR A 178 -2.62 30.79 -13.03
CA TYR A 178 -2.25 29.95 -14.15
C TYR A 178 -3.46 29.05 -14.43
N GLN A 179 -4.35 29.52 -15.29
CA GLN A 179 -5.37 28.68 -15.91
C GLN A 179 -4.64 28.05 -17.09
N SER A 180 -4.27 26.77 -16.95
CA SER A 180 -3.84 25.98 -18.09
C SER A 180 -4.89 26.14 -19.20
N GLN A 181 -4.49 26.65 -20.36
CA GLN A 181 -5.39 26.83 -21.51
C GLN A 181 -6.07 25.51 -21.89
N ASP A 182 -5.41 24.40 -21.58
CA ASP A 182 -5.84 23.06 -21.97
C ASP A 182 -6.96 22.49 -21.10
N ARG A 183 -7.36 23.18 -20.01
CA ARG A 183 -8.36 22.71 -19.02
C ARG A 183 -8.08 21.32 -18.42
N LEU A 184 -6.89 20.74 -18.66
CA LEU A 184 -6.50 19.41 -18.20
C LEU A 184 -6.54 19.32 -16.66
N ASP A 185 -6.22 20.40 -15.96
CA ASP A 185 -6.30 20.46 -14.49
C ASP A 185 -7.72 20.22 -13.96
N ALA A 186 -8.75 20.64 -14.71
CA ALA A 186 -10.14 20.46 -14.29
C ALA A 186 -10.62 19.01 -14.41
N ILE A 187 -9.94 18.19 -15.22
CA ILE A 187 -10.28 16.78 -15.49
C ILE A 187 -9.34 15.86 -14.68
N SER A 188 -8.04 16.14 -14.71
CA SER A 188 -6.98 15.36 -14.06
C SER A 188 -7.06 15.38 -12.52
N PHE A 189 -7.52 16.48 -11.92
CA PHE A 189 -7.71 16.58 -10.45
C PHE A 189 -9.14 16.28 -9.97
N LYS A 190 -10.07 15.95 -10.87
CA LYS A 190 -11.44 15.55 -10.54
C LYS A 190 -11.68 14.05 -10.61
N ASP A 191 -10.68 13.29 -11.05
CA ASP A 191 -10.80 11.85 -11.13
C ASP A 191 -10.74 11.21 -9.73
N ASP A 192 -11.86 11.32 -9.01
CA ASP A 192 -12.17 10.57 -7.79
C ASP A 192 -12.26 9.05 -8.09
N SER A 193 -12.08 8.59 -9.34
CA SER A 193 -12.22 7.17 -9.73
C SER A 193 -11.01 6.29 -9.37
N LEU A 194 -9.84 6.88 -9.12
CA LEU A 194 -8.68 6.14 -8.62
C LEU A 194 -8.60 6.25 -7.09
N GLU A 195 -9.43 5.48 -6.39
CA GLU A 195 -9.30 5.33 -4.94
C GLU A 195 -7.99 4.61 -4.61
N ILE A 196 -6.93 5.39 -4.44
CA ILE A 196 -5.63 4.89 -4.00
C ILE A 196 -5.77 4.36 -2.56
N PRO A 197 -5.43 3.08 -2.28
CA PRO A 197 -5.52 2.49 -0.96
C PRO A 197 -4.50 3.14 -0.01
N ALA A 198 -4.81 3.20 1.29
CA ALA A 198 -3.93 3.77 2.30
C ALA A 198 -2.55 3.11 2.32
N TYR A 199 -2.52 1.79 2.16
CA TYR A 199 -1.31 0.99 1.93
C TYR A 199 -1.39 0.25 0.61
N GLU A 200 -0.42 0.54 -0.26
CA GLU A 200 -0.28 -0.11 -1.56
C GLU A 200 0.86 -1.11 -1.51
N ARG A 201 0.61 -2.37 -1.88
CA ARG A 201 1.67 -3.38 -1.98
C ARG A 201 2.58 -3.04 -3.16
N VAL A 202 3.88 -2.99 -2.92
CA VAL A 202 4.88 -2.67 -3.94
C VAL A 202 5.98 -3.71 -4.00
N ALA A 203 6.65 -3.78 -5.14
CA ALA A 203 7.82 -4.62 -5.36
C ALA A 203 8.86 -3.84 -6.17
N ARG A 204 10.14 -4.07 -5.90
CA ARG A 204 11.21 -3.47 -6.69
C ARG A 204 11.20 -4.08 -8.10
N ARG A 205 11.11 -3.23 -9.12
CA ARG A 205 11.17 -3.60 -10.53
C ARG A 205 12.16 -2.68 -11.23
N ILE A 206 12.91 -3.23 -12.17
CA ILE A 206 13.68 -2.45 -13.13
C ILE A 206 12.76 -2.25 -14.33
N ALA A 207 12.61 -1.00 -14.78
CA ALA A 207 11.83 -0.73 -15.98
C ALA A 207 12.55 -1.31 -17.19
N ASP A 208 11.84 -2.13 -17.96
CA ASP A 208 12.24 -2.67 -19.24
C ASP A 208 11.92 -1.73 -20.42
N PHE A 209 11.41 -0.54 -20.11
CA PHE A 209 11.10 0.51 -21.06
C PHE A 209 11.74 1.85 -20.64
N LYS A 210 11.89 2.77 -21.61
CA LYS A 210 12.34 4.14 -21.36
C LYS A 210 11.25 4.90 -20.61
N ARG A 211 11.54 5.26 -19.36
CA ARG A 211 10.57 5.95 -18.49
C ARG A 211 10.31 7.38 -19.01
N PRO A 212 9.05 7.84 -19.02
CA PRO A 212 8.75 9.24 -19.29
C PRO A 212 9.47 10.16 -18.30
N VAL A 213 9.99 11.28 -18.79
CA VAL A 213 10.63 12.33 -17.98
C VAL A 213 9.68 13.51 -17.91
N ILE A 214 9.42 13.99 -16.68
CA ILE A 214 8.59 15.17 -16.43
C ILE A 214 9.51 16.22 -15.80
N ILE A 215 9.62 17.38 -16.45
CA ILE A 215 10.42 18.51 -15.97
C ILE A 215 9.45 19.56 -15.45
N ILE A 216 9.61 19.95 -14.18
CA ILE A 216 8.73 20.93 -13.52
C ILE A 216 9.59 22.11 -13.08
N GLY A 217 9.27 23.32 -13.55
CA GLY A 217 9.98 24.55 -13.18
C GLY A 217 9.77 25.67 -14.19
N ILE A 218 10.30 26.86 -13.89
CA ILE A 218 10.12 28.08 -14.71
C ILE A 218 10.80 28.03 -16.09
N SER A 219 11.70 27.07 -16.31
CA SER A 219 12.44 26.91 -17.58
C SER A 219 12.27 25.49 -18.15
N SER A 220 11.20 24.79 -17.76
CA SER A 220 10.94 23.42 -18.18
C SER A 220 10.82 23.28 -19.71
N ASP A 221 10.29 24.31 -20.36
CA ASP A 221 10.21 24.46 -21.81
C ASP A 221 11.61 24.48 -22.44
N VAL A 222 12.48 25.40 -21.99
CA VAL A 222 13.86 25.53 -22.49
C VAL A 222 14.65 24.22 -22.30
N PHE A 223 14.50 23.56 -21.15
CA PHE A 223 15.17 22.28 -20.90
C PHE A 223 14.62 21.15 -21.78
N SER A 224 13.31 21.12 -22.04
CA SER A 224 12.71 20.11 -22.91
C SER A 224 13.18 20.29 -24.35
N ASP A 225 13.23 21.53 -24.84
CA ASP A 225 13.76 21.88 -26.16
C ASP A 225 15.24 21.52 -26.30
N PHE A 226 16.04 21.82 -25.27
CA PHE A 226 17.45 21.46 -25.21
C PHE A 226 17.66 19.95 -25.28
N LEU A 227 16.91 19.17 -24.49
CA LEU A 227 16.98 17.70 -24.52
C LEU A 227 16.62 17.14 -25.88
N LYS A 228 15.58 17.68 -26.53
CA LYS A 228 15.19 17.23 -27.87
C LYS A 228 16.23 17.61 -28.93
N MET A 229 16.84 18.79 -28.81
CA MET A 229 17.83 19.28 -29.78
C MET A 229 19.15 18.51 -29.67
N GLU A 230 19.72 18.42 -28.47
CA GLU A 230 21.04 17.81 -28.22
C GLU A 230 20.97 16.28 -28.12
N HIS A 231 19.86 15.73 -27.61
CA HIS A 231 19.68 14.29 -27.36
C HIS A 231 18.44 13.72 -28.08
N SER A 232 18.20 14.14 -29.33
CA SER A 232 17.06 13.71 -30.18
C SER A 232 16.88 12.20 -30.34
N HIS A 233 17.95 11.41 -30.16
CA HIS A 233 17.90 9.96 -30.26
C HIS A 233 17.35 9.27 -28.99
N GLU A 234 17.26 10.00 -27.86
CA GLU A 234 16.73 9.48 -26.59
C GLU A 234 15.45 10.16 -26.13
N PHE A 235 15.21 11.41 -26.55
CA PHE A 235 14.12 12.23 -26.07
C PHE A 235 13.25 12.77 -27.20
N ASP A 236 11.93 12.73 -27.00
CA ASP A 236 10.94 13.39 -27.84
C ASP A 236 9.80 13.93 -26.97
N TYR A 237 8.99 14.83 -27.53
CA TYR A 237 7.77 15.30 -26.88
C TYR A 237 6.69 14.20 -26.90
N PRO A 238 5.80 14.17 -25.91
CA PRO A 238 4.62 13.31 -25.96
C PRO A 238 3.76 13.64 -27.19
N ASN A 239 3.36 12.62 -27.96
CA ASN A 239 2.50 12.78 -29.14
C ASN A 239 1.05 13.11 -28.72
N GLU A 240 0.60 14.34 -28.95
CA GLU A 240 -0.77 14.79 -28.59
C GLU A 240 -1.89 13.96 -29.26
N LYS A 241 -1.61 13.33 -30.41
CA LYS A 241 -2.57 12.45 -31.11
C LYS A 241 -2.76 11.09 -30.43
N GLU A 242 -1.76 10.60 -29.71
CA GLU A 242 -1.84 9.32 -28.97
C GLU A 242 -2.54 9.50 -27.62
N MET A 243 -2.41 10.68 -26.99
CA MET A 243 -3.08 10.99 -25.72
C MET A 243 -4.62 10.99 -25.86
N LYS A 244 -5.17 11.37 -27.02
CA LYS A 244 -6.62 11.36 -27.30
C LYS A 244 -7.20 9.96 -27.52
N ASN A 245 -6.37 8.97 -27.86
CA ASN A 245 -6.83 7.60 -28.12
C ASN A 245 -6.94 6.77 -26.83
N HIS A 246 -6.18 7.11 -25.79
CA HIS A 246 -6.22 6.39 -24.51
C HIS A 246 -7.48 6.66 -23.67
N ASP A 247 -8.19 7.77 -23.91
CA ASP A 247 -9.47 8.07 -23.28
C ASP A 247 -10.62 7.15 -23.74
N ASN A 248 -10.45 6.42 -24.85
CA ASN A 248 -11.49 5.54 -25.42
C ASN A 248 -11.28 4.04 -25.14
N THR A 249 -10.18 3.63 -24.50
CA THR A 249 -9.88 2.21 -24.26
C THR A 249 -9.47 1.91 -22.82
N SER A 250 -10.27 2.34 -21.84
CA SER A 250 -10.27 1.75 -20.49
C SER A 250 -11.12 0.48 -20.47
N SER A 251 -10.70 -0.53 -21.24
CA SER A 251 -11.11 -1.92 -21.03
C SER A 251 -9.91 -2.84 -21.16
N PHE A 252 -9.03 -2.83 -20.16
CA PHE A 252 -8.05 -3.90 -19.98
C PHE A 252 -8.82 -5.15 -19.53
N LYS A 253 -9.18 -6.01 -20.49
CA LYS A 253 -9.48 -7.42 -20.22
C LYS A 253 -8.17 -8.12 -19.91
N TYR A 254 -8.04 -8.64 -18.70
CA TYR A 254 -7.04 -9.65 -18.37
C TYR A 254 -7.50 -10.97 -19.00
N ASN A 255 -6.64 -11.58 -19.83
CA ASN A 255 -6.66 -13.01 -20.10
C ASN A 255 -5.65 -13.68 -19.17
#